data_AF-A0A2J6PV25-F1
#
_entry.id   AF-A0A2J6PV25-F1
#
_cell.length_a   1.000
_cell.length_b   1.000
_cell.length_c   1.000
_cell.angle_alpha   90.00
_cell.angle_beta   90.00
_cell.angle_gamma   90.00
#
_symmetry.space_group_name_H-M   'P 1'
#
loop_
_entity.id
_entity.type
_entity.pdbx_description
1 polymer ?
#
loop_
_entity_poly.entity_id
_entity_poly.type
_entity_poly.pdbx_seq_one_letter_code
_entity_poly.pdbx_strand_id
1 'polypeptide(L)'
;EDLSFCAVPAVPESWSIPAIVKQLNSFAGQLYIRTYEEYESLCGFLGLCSQPPDDHMEVVYDGFITLSNRFRSGVIMALICPFMISLVAFLRTFMALRRKGQSFTASHFGRILNGELVSREHFQGELLLSRPVLIRQYEFR
;
A
#
# COMPACT_ATOMS: atom_id res chain seq x y z
N GLU A 1 26.69 27.24 -8.59
CA GLU A 1 25.45 27.26 -9.38
C GLU A 1 24.29 27.34 -8.39
N ASP A 2 23.37 28.28 -8.61
CA ASP A 2 22.23 28.51 -7.72
C ASP A 2 21.08 27.55 -8.11
N LEU A 3 20.90 26.51 -7.30
CA LEU A 3 19.84 25.51 -7.48
C LEU A 3 18.47 26.00 -6.97
N SER A 4 18.37 27.26 -6.49
CA SER A 4 17.10 27.83 -6.02
C SER A 4 16.19 28.31 -7.16
N PHE A 5 16.73 28.48 -8.36
CA PHE A 5 15.94 28.82 -9.54
C PHE A 5 15.03 27.63 -9.91
N CYS A 6 13.71 27.80 -9.75
CA CYS A 6 12.67 26.77 -9.89
C CYS A 6 12.47 25.82 -8.68
N ALA A 7 12.89 26.19 -7.47
CA ALA A 7 12.54 25.42 -6.28
C ALA A 7 11.01 25.36 -6.09
N VAL A 8 10.48 24.13 -5.93
CA VAL A 8 9.08 23.93 -5.54
C VAL A 8 8.87 24.55 -4.17
N PRO A 9 7.87 25.42 -3.97
CA PRO A 9 7.63 26.06 -2.68
C PRO A 9 7.39 24.99 -1.60
N ALA A 10 7.95 25.23 -0.41
CA ALA A 10 7.74 24.35 0.72
C ALA A 10 6.25 24.21 1.02
N VAL A 11 5.79 22.97 1.16
CA VAL A 11 4.41 22.67 1.51
C VAL A 11 4.18 23.03 2.99
N PRO A 12 3.08 23.71 3.36
CA PRO A 12 2.77 24.02 4.76
C PRO A 12 2.69 22.76 5.63
N GLU A 13 3.12 22.83 6.88
CA GLU A 13 3.05 21.70 7.83
C GLU A 13 1.61 21.20 8.06
N SER A 14 0.62 22.08 7.90
CA SER A 14 -0.81 21.76 8.03
C SER A 14 -1.40 21.04 6.81
N TRP A 15 -0.66 20.94 5.71
CA TRP A 15 -1.16 20.31 4.51
C TRP A 15 -1.17 18.79 4.65
N SER A 16 -2.36 18.20 4.50
CA SER A 16 -2.52 16.76 4.38
C SER A 16 -2.78 16.38 2.93
N ILE A 17 -2.22 15.25 2.50
CA ILE A 17 -2.43 14.72 1.14
C ILE A 17 -3.90 14.27 1.02
N PRO A 18 -4.70 14.87 0.12
CA PRO A 18 -6.08 14.45 -0.09
C PRO A 18 -6.17 13.00 -0.58
N ALA A 19 -7.23 12.28 -0.22
CA ALA A 19 -7.43 10.89 -0.63
C ALA A 19 -7.34 10.68 -2.16
N ILE A 20 -7.88 11.61 -2.94
CA ILE A 20 -7.82 11.57 -4.41
C ILE A 20 -6.37 11.59 -4.93
N VAL A 21 -5.46 12.31 -4.27
CA VAL A 21 -4.04 12.34 -4.69
C VAL A 21 -3.39 10.97 -4.47
N LYS A 22 -3.71 10.27 -3.37
CA LYS A 22 -3.21 8.91 -3.11
C LYS A 22 -3.72 7.91 -4.15
N GLN A 23 -5.00 8.02 -4.53
CA GLN A 23 -5.59 7.24 -5.61
C GLN A 23 -4.87 7.52 -6.93
N LEU A 24 -4.72 8.79 -7.31
CA LEU A 24 -4.02 9.20 -8.52
C LEU A 24 -2.58 8.70 -8.56
N ASN A 25 -1.85 8.74 -7.45
CA ASN A 25 -0.48 8.23 -7.39
C ASN A 25 -0.41 6.73 -7.66
N SER A 26 -1.38 5.96 -7.18
CA SER A 26 -1.48 4.51 -7.46
C SER A 26 -1.65 4.28 -8.98
N PHE A 27 -2.53 5.04 -9.63
CA PHE A 27 -2.70 5.02 -11.09
C PHE A 27 -1.58 5.74 -11.86
N ALA A 28 -0.72 6.50 -11.20
CA ALA A 28 0.50 7.07 -11.77
C ALA A 28 1.67 6.07 -11.79
N GLY A 29 1.53 4.93 -11.10
CA GLY A 29 2.55 3.90 -11.01
C GLY A 29 3.36 3.90 -9.71
N GLN A 30 2.84 4.53 -8.65
CA GLN A 30 3.45 4.46 -7.32
C GLN A 30 3.54 3.00 -6.86
N LEU A 31 4.73 2.59 -6.41
CA LEU A 31 5.00 1.23 -5.97
C LEU A 31 5.10 1.09 -4.44
N TYR A 32 5.55 2.14 -3.77
CA TYR A 32 5.82 2.13 -2.34
C TYR A 32 4.88 3.08 -1.62
N ILE A 33 4.34 2.58 -0.52
CA ILE A 33 3.39 3.26 0.36
C ILE A 33 4.15 3.71 1.61
N ARG A 34 3.85 4.92 2.12
CA ARG A 34 4.69 5.55 3.15
C ARG A 34 4.40 5.03 4.54
N THR A 35 3.13 4.83 4.87
CA THR A 35 2.71 4.38 6.20
C THR A 35 1.77 3.20 6.12
N TYR A 36 1.62 2.51 7.25
CA TYR A 36 0.71 1.38 7.33
C TYR A 36 -0.76 1.81 7.15
N GLU A 37 -1.11 3.00 7.64
CA GLU A 37 -2.45 3.58 7.53
C GLU A 37 -2.78 3.90 6.07
N GLU A 38 -1.80 4.34 5.27
CA GLU A 38 -1.96 4.48 3.82
C GLU A 38 -2.18 3.14 3.13
N TYR A 39 -1.51 2.07 3.60
CA TYR A 39 -1.71 0.71 3.10
C TYR A 39 -3.13 0.22 3.39
N GLU A 40 -3.61 0.36 4.63
CA GLU A 40 -4.98 -0.03 5.02
C GLU A 40 -6.02 0.77 4.23
N SER A 41 -5.80 2.08 4.06
CA SER A 41 -6.68 2.94 3.27
C SER A 41 -6.73 2.53 1.79
N LEU A 42 -5.58 2.16 1.20
CA LEU A 42 -5.51 1.70 -0.18
C LEU A 42 -6.21 0.35 -0.37
N CYS A 43 -5.96 -0.62 0.51
CA CYS A 43 -6.66 -1.90 0.51
C CYS A 43 -8.17 -1.69 0.67
N GLY A 44 -8.57 -0.80 1.59
CA GLY A 44 -9.93 -0.32 1.77
C GLY A 44 -10.58 0.17 0.48
N PHE A 45 -9.93 1.11 -0.21
CA PHE A 45 -10.40 1.65 -1.49
C PHE A 45 -10.52 0.58 -2.59
N LEU A 46 -9.54 -0.32 -2.69
CA LEU A 46 -9.53 -1.38 -3.69
C LEU A 46 -10.44 -2.57 -3.36
N GLY A 47 -10.98 -2.62 -2.13
CA GLY A 47 -11.80 -3.74 -1.67
C GLY A 47 -10.98 -4.99 -1.36
N LEU A 48 -9.72 -4.85 -0.96
CA LEU A 48 -8.78 -5.94 -0.69
C LEU A 48 -8.56 -6.14 0.81
N CYS A 49 -8.26 -7.37 1.21
CA CYS A 49 -7.89 -7.67 2.59
C CYS A 49 -6.61 -6.92 2.99
N SER A 50 -6.64 -6.18 4.10
CA SER A 50 -5.44 -5.61 4.75
C SER A 50 -4.98 -6.44 5.95
N GLN A 51 -5.84 -7.34 6.43
CA GLN A 51 -5.64 -8.28 7.54
C GLN A 51 -6.06 -9.68 7.11
N PRO A 52 -5.66 -10.74 7.84
CA PRO A 52 -6.19 -12.08 7.59
C PRO A 52 -7.72 -12.08 7.67
N PRO A 53 -8.43 -12.64 6.67
CA PRO A 53 -9.87 -12.75 6.72
C PRO A 53 -10.31 -13.72 7.83
N ASP A 54 -11.45 -13.43 8.45
CA ASP A 54 -12.10 -14.31 9.42
C ASP A 54 -12.67 -15.56 8.70
N ASP A 55 -12.82 -16.68 9.43
CA ASP A 55 -13.30 -17.98 8.92
C ASP A 55 -14.70 -17.88 8.28
N HIS A 56 -15.44 -16.82 8.59
CA HIS A 56 -16.80 -16.58 8.11
C HIS A 56 -16.88 -15.70 6.86
N MET A 57 -15.74 -15.28 6.31
CA MET A 57 -15.63 -14.30 5.24
C MET A 57 -15.14 -14.94 3.95
N GLU A 58 -16.02 -15.03 2.95
CA GLU A 58 -15.59 -15.49 1.63
C GLU A 58 -14.83 -14.36 0.90
N VAL A 59 -13.56 -14.62 0.62
CA VAL A 59 -12.66 -13.74 -0.11
C VAL A 59 -12.33 -14.40 -1.44
N VAL A 60 -12.31 -13.62 -2.52
CA VAL A 60 -11.87 -14.09 -3.83
C VAL A 60 -10.38 -14.41 -3.78
N TYR A 61 -9.88 -15.28 -4.68
CA TYR A 61 -8.49 -15.75 -4.68
C TYR A 61 -7.42 -14.63 -4.75
N ASP A 62 -7.79 -13.43 -5.19
CA ASP A 62 -6.93 -12.26 -5.29
C ASP A 62 -7.02 -11.31 -4.08
N GLY A 63 -7.73 -11.73 -3.02
CA GLY A 63 -7.93 -10.96 -1.80
C GLY A 63 -9.13 -10.01 -1.84
N PHE A 64 -9.90 -9.98 -2.94
CA PHE A 64 -11.04 -9.09 -3.09
C PHE A 64 -12.25 -9.52 -2.25
N ILE A 65 -12.84 -8.55 -1.56
CA ILE A 65 -13.99 -8.72 -0.69
C ILE A 65 -15.24 -8.30 -1.46
N THR A 66 -16.14 -9.25 -1.66
CA THR A 66 -17.42 -9.02 -2.34
C THR A 66 -18.32 -8.10 -1.53
N LEU A 67 -19.23 -7.38 -2.20
CA LEU A 67 -20.13 -6.42 -1.55
C LEU A 67 -20.92 -7.06 -0.38
N SER A 68 -21.41 -8.30 -0.56
CA SER A 68 -22.12 -9.05 0.47
C SER A 68 -21.29 -9.28 1.74
N ASN A 69 -19.98 -9.46 1.61
CA ASN A 69 -19.08 -9.69 2.74
C ASN A 69 -18.48 -8.40 3.33
N ARG A 70 -18.53 -7.26 2.61
CA ARG A 70 -18.03 -5.96 3.15
C ARG A 70 -18.81 -5.49 4.37
N PHE A 71 -20.13 -5.63 4.35
CA PHE A 71 -20.98 -5.28 5.51
C PHE A 71 -20.65 -6.12 6.74
N ARG A 72 -20.06 -7.31 6.56
CA ARG A 72 -19.63 -8.22 7.64
C ARG A 72 -18.22 -7.90 8.12
N SER A 73 -17.32 -7.48 7.23
CA SER A 73 -15.92 -7.14 7.51
C SER A 73 -15.72 -5.75 8.13
N GLY A 74 -16.68 -4.84 7.98
CA GLY A 74 -16.64 -3.50 8.58
C GLY A 74 -17.32 -2.45 7.68
N VAL A 75 -18.16 -1.60 8.29
CA VAL A 75 -18.96 -0.57 7.60
C VAL A 75 -18.10 0.36 6.74
N ILE A 76 -16.85 0.60 7.13
CA ILE A 76 -15.95 1.55 6.47
C ILE A 76 -15.62 1.11 5.04
N MET A 77 -15.27 -0.16 4.80
CA MET A 77 -14.92 -0.62 3.45
C MET A 77 -16.10 -0.52 2.48
N ALA A 78 -17.32 -0.81 2.96
CA ALA A 78 -18.54 -0.67 2.17
C ALA A 78 -18.79 0.78 1.72
N LEU A 79 -18.33 1.78 2.50
CA LEU A 79 -18.48 3.20 2.19
C LEU A 79 -17.39 3.72 1.25
N ILE A 80 -16.16 3.18 1.30
CA ILE A 80 -15.01 3.74 0.58
C ILE A 80 -14.63 2.98 -0.69
N CYS A 81 -15.06 1.73 -0.86
CA CYS A 81 -14.75 0.93 -2.04
C CYS A 81 -15.85 1.06 -3.11
N PRO A 82 -15.59 1.75 -4.24
CA PRO A 82 -16.60 1.95 -5.28
C PRO A 82 -16.74 0.74 -6.23
N PHE A 83 -15.91 -0.30 -6.07
CA PHE A 83 -15.79 -1.37 -7.06
C PHE A 83 -16.69 -2.56 -6.72
N MET A 84 -17.49 -3.00 -7.71
CA MET A 84 -18.33 -4.21 -7.61
C MET A 84 -17.57 -5.48 -7.97
N ILE A 85 -16.49 -5.35 -8.75
CA ILE A 85 -15.60 -6.43 -9.17
C ILE A 85 -14.15 -6.06 -8.84
N SER A 86 -13.29 -7.06 -8.70
CA SER A 86 -11.87 -6.85 -8.43
C SER A 86 -11.17 -6.09 -9.56
N LEU A 87 -10.41 -5.06 -9.22
CA LEU A 87 -9.53 -4.34 -10.13
C LEU A 87 -8.13 -4.96 -10.24
N VAL A 88 -7.82 -6.03 -9.50
CA VAL A 88 -6.46 -6.56 -9.40
C VAL A 88 -5.88 -6.93 -10.76
N ALA A 89 -6.63 -7.65 -11.60
CA ALA A 89 -6.17 -8.04 -12.93
C ALA A 89 -5.87 -6.83 -13.84
N PHE A 90 -6.74 -5.82 -13.79
CA PHE A 90 -6.55 -4.56 -14.51
C PHE A 90 -5.29 -3.83 -14.01
N LEU A 91 -5.15 -3.66 -12.70
CA LEU A 91 -4.02 -2.96 -12.09
C LEU A 91 -2.70 -3.68 -12.36
N ARG A 92 -2.65 -5.02 -12.30
CA ARG A 92 -1.44 -5.80 -12.68
C ARG A 92 -1.02 -5.49 -14.12
N THR A 93 -1.97 -5.51 -15.05
CA THR A 93 -1.72 -5.20 -16.47
C THR A 93 -1.25 -3.76 -16.65
N PHE A 94 -1.95 -2.82 -16.02
CA PHE A 94 -1.66 -1.40 -16.10
C PHE A 94 -0.27 -1.05 -15.53
N MET A 95 0.11 -1.68 -14.41
CA MET A 95 1.43 -1.50 -13.81
C MET A 95 2.54 -2.12 -14.67
N ALA A 96 2.30 -3.29 -15.27
CA ALA A 96 3.25 -3.90 -16.20
C ALA A 96 3.53 -2.99 -17.41
N LEU A 97 2.49 -2.34 -17.96
CA LEU A 97 2.62 -1.36 -19.04
C LEU A 97 3.45 -0.15 -18.59
N ARG A 98 3.12 0.46 -17.45
CA ARG A 98 3.88 1.61 -16.90
C ARG A 98 5.35 1.29 -16.66
N ARG A 99 5.64 0.06 -16.23
CA ARG A 99 6.99 -0.38 -15.90
C ARG A 99 7.77 -0.97 -17.07
N LYS A 100 7.17 -1.04 -18.26
CA LYS A 100 7.83 -1.49 -19.50
C LYS A 100 8.52 -2.86 -19.32
N GLY A 101 7.86 -3.78 -18.62
CA GLY A 101 8.38 -5.13 -18.35
C GLY A 101 9.30 -5.25 -17.12
N GLN A 102 9.63 -4.16 -16.42
CA GLN A 102 10.32 -4.27 -15.13
C GLN A 102 9.38 -4.83 -14.06
N SER A 103 9.83 -5.85 -13.34
CA SER A 103 9.07 -6.41 -12.21
C SER A 103 8.79 -5.35 -11.14
N PHE A 104 7.66 -5.51 -10.46
CA PHE A 104 7.27 -4.75 -9.27
C PHE A 104 6.76 -5.64 -8.15
N THR A 105 6.88 -6.96 -8.28
CA THR A 105 6.28 -7.93 -7.35
C THR A 105 6.78 -7.74 -5.91
N ALA A 106 8.04 -7.35 -5.72
CA ALA A 106 8.63 -7.08 -4.40
C ALA A 106 8.24 -5.73 -3.77
N SER A 107 7.53 -4.86 -4.50
CA SER A 107 7.06 -3.58 -3.95
C SER A 107 5.81 -3.75 -3.09
N HIS A 108 5.47 -2.77 -2.25
CA HIS A 108 4.22 -2.80 -1.48
C HIS A 108 3.01 -2.98 -2.39
N PHE A 109 2.95 -2.23 -3.50
CA PHE A 109 1.83 -2.35 -4.43
C PHE A 109 1.83 -3.69 -5.19
N GLY A 110 3.00 -4.24 -5.51
CA GLY A 110 3.11 -5.58 -6.09
C GLY A 110 2.59 -6.68 -5.17
N ARG A 111 2.97 -6.64 -3.89
CA ARG A 111 2.51 -7.56 -2.84
C ARG A 111 0.99 -7.48 -2.65
N ILE A 112 0.45 -6.27 -2.55
CA ILE A 112 -1.02 -6.03 -2.50
C ILE A 112 -1.72 -6.66 -3.69
N LEU A 113 -1.23 -6.40 -4.90
CA LEU A 113 -1.82 -6.94 -6.12
C LEU A 113 -1.63 -8.46 -6.24
N ASN A 114 -0.69 -9.07 -5.52
CA ASN A 114 -0.51 -10.52 -5.43
C ASN A 114 -1.40 -11.17 -4.35
N GLY A 115 -2.21 -10.39 -3.64
CA GLY A 115 -3.03 -10.89 -2.53
C GLY A 115 -2.24 -11.11 -1.23
N GLU A 116 -1.02 -10.57 -1.14
CA GLU A 116 -0.20 -10.67 0.06
C GLU A 116 -0.55 -9.59 1.08
N LEU A 117 -0.53 -9.97 2.36
CA LEU A 117 -0.60 -9.03 3.46
C LEU A 117 0.78 -8.39 3.71
N VAL A 118 0.81 -7.06 3.78
CA VAL A 118 2.03 -6.31 4.12
C VAL A 118 2.00 -5.99 5.61
N SER A 119 3.00 -6.47 6.34
CA SER A 119 3.07 -6.30 7.79
C SER A 119 3.46 -4.87 8.18
N ARG A 120 3.13 -4.44 9.40
CA ARG A 120 3.40 -3.06 9.85
C ARG A 120 4.89 -2.73 9.90
N GLU A 121 5.74 -3.73 10.10
CA GLU A 121 7.20 -3.59 10.19
C GLU A 121 7.81 -3.08 8.88
N HIS A 122 7.17 -3.36 7.73
CA HIS A 122 7.59 -2.85 6.42
C HIS A 122 7.51 -1.32 6.28
N PHE A 123 6.83 -0.65 7.23
CA PHE A 123 6.62 0.79 7.25
C PHE A 123 7.40 1.49 8.37
N GLN A 124 8.19 0.75 9.16
CA GLN A 124 8.94 1.28 10.31
C GLN A 124 10.39 1.69 9.97
N GLY A 125 10.75 1.75 8.68
CA GLY A 125 12.12 1.90 8.19
C GLY A 125 12.90 3.13 8.69
N GLU A 126 12.24 4.19 9.13
CA GLU A 126 12.92 5.37 9.70
C GLU A 126 13.31 5.19 11.19
N LEU A 127 12.68 4.25 11.91
CA LEU A 127 12.97 3.97 13.33
C LEU A 127 14.04 2.88 13.53
N LEU A 128 14.31 2.07 12.50
CA LEU A 128 15.31 0.98 12.59
C LEU A 128 16.71 1.41 12.16
N LEU A 129 16.84 2.45 11.32
CA LEU A 129 18.14 3.04 10.94
C LEU A 129 18.69 4.02 12.00
N SER A 130 17.86 4.43 12.96
CA SER A 130 18.21 5.36 14.04
C SER A 130 18.57 4.65 15.36
N ARG A 131 18.48 3.32 15.43
CA ARG A 131 18.95 2.54 16.57
C ARG A 131 20.37 2.02 16.28
N PRO A 132 21.37 2.28 17.14
CA PRO A 132 22.67 1.68 16.99
C PRO A 132 22.52 0.15 17.05
N VAL A 133 22.89 -0.52 15.97
CA VAL A 133 22.99 -1.98 15.91
C VAL A 133 24.12 -2.40 16.86
N LEU A 134 23.76 -2.88 18.05
CA LEU A 134 24.69 -3.56 18.94
C LEU A 134 25.07 -4.89 18.29
N ILE A 135 26.21 -4.90 17.59
CA ILE A 135 26.86 -6.13 17.15
C ILE A 135 27.27 -6.89 18.42
N ARG A 136 26.59 -7.98 18.73
CA ARG A 136 27.06 -8.94 19.74
C ARG A 136 28.39 -9.49 19.24
N GLN A 137 29.46 -9.19 19.97
CA GLN A 137 30.73 -9.86 19.79
C GLN A 137 30.53 -11.34 20.13
N TYR A 138 30.84 -12.21 19.18
CA TYR A 138 30.95 -13.65 19.39
C TYR A 138 32.23 -13.90 20.21
N GLU A 139 32.08 -14.36 21.45
CA GLU A 139 33.17 -15.03 22.16
C GLU A 139 33.28 -16.47 21.66
N PHE A 140 34.37 -16.76 20.93
CA PHE A 140 34.81 -18.12 20.68
C PHE A 140 35.41 -18.69 21.96
N ARG A 141 34.95 -19.88 22.37
CA ARG A 141 35.61 -20.74 23.34
C ARG A 141 36.06 -22.02 22.65
#